data_AF-A0A424PSC2-F1
#
_entry.id   AF-A0A424PSC2-F1
#
_cell.length_a   1.000
_cell.length_b   1.000
_cell.length_c   1.000
_cell.angle_alpha   90.00
_cell.angle_beta   90.00
_cell.angle_gamma   90.00
#
_symmetry.space_group_name_H-M   'P 1'
#
loop_
_entity.id
_entity.type
_entity.pdbx_description
1 polymer ?
#
loop_
_entity_poly.entity_id
_entity_poly.type
_entity_poly.pdbx_seq_one_letter_code
_entity_poly.pdbx_strand_id
1 'polypeptide(L)'
;MAKPYSTGHIGAVASNYTEMRLAGAVKEQLVTLVCDELARYVPEMEAATLQQDPERKTLDDPYRTRLNYNRTRELMIDSIDAVESVGSAAVQAGISHVEQHLSTIIKHAEVAAEKDRVATIKPRHLEIALSGMNLTSEGDDEDQEEVAQTEDFVVSQGGGILTESSLLSLAKTHAKMPVTKDAIGELLETYYMVVEQLEADIRKNAQFGGNPVHFIESISKMKTLMSLGWMRSMLTRAAENARERGYKRIDVEQIVHLDPFE
;
A
#
# COMPACT_ATOMS: atom_id res chain seq x y z
N MET A 1 27.96 8.59 25.49
CA MET A 1 26.51 8.37 25.29
C MET A 1 26.05 9.28 24.16
N ALA A 2 25.24 8.78 23.22
CA ALA A 2 24.75 9.61 22.11
C ALA A 2 23.81 10.72 22.64
N LYS A 3 23.71 11.83 21.91
CA LYS A 3 22.77 12.90 22.27
C LYS A 3 21.34 12.39 22.01
N PRO A 4 20.37 12.65 22.92
CA PRO A 4 18.97 12.31 22.68
C PRO A 4 18.40 13.16 21.53
N TYR A 5 17.22 12.77 21.05
CA TYR A 5 16.47 13.58 20.07
C TYR A 5 16.21 14.99 20.61
N SER A 6 16.16 15.98 19.71
CA SER A 6 15.75 17.33 20.11
C SER A 6 14.25 17.39 20.33
N THR A 7 13.81 18.13 21.35
CA THR A 7 12.38 18.33 21.65
C THR A 7 11.62 18.99 20.51
N GLY A 8 12.29 19.88 19.75
CA GLY A 8 11.77 20.48 18.53
C GLY A 8 11.51 19.45 17.44
N HIS A 9 12.46 18.54 17.20
CA HIS A 9 12.31 17.48 16.20
C HIS A 9 11.20 16.49 16.58
N ILE A 10 11.19 16.00 17.84
CA ILE A 10 10.11 15.13 18.33
C ILE A 10 8.75 15.82 18.21
N GLY A 11 8.67 17.11 18.55
CA GLY A 11 7.44 17.88 18.41
C GLY A 11 6.94 17.96 16.95
N ALA A 12 7.84 18.14 15.99
CA ALA A 12 7.50 18.22 14.56
C ALA A 12 7.12 16.85 13.98
N VAL A 13 7.74 15.76 14.43
CA VAL A 13 7.36 14.41 14.04
C VAL A 13 6.01 14.04 14.65
N ALA A 14 5.80 14.37 15.93
CA ALA A 14 4.58 14.03 16.66
C ALA A 14 3.33 14.75 16.11
N SER A 15 3.46 15.95 15.53
CA SER A 15 2.33 16.67 14.90
C SER A 15 1.76 15.96 13.68
N ASN A 16 2.47 15.00 13.09
CA ASN A 16 1.90 14.17 12.01
C ASN A 16 0.84 13.19 12.54
N TYR A 17 0.74 12.99 13.85
CA TYR A 17 -0.18 12.03 14.48
C TYR A 17 -1.29 12.72 15.29
N THR A 18 -1.30 14.05 15.36
CA THR A 18 -2.32 14.79 16.11
C THR A 18 -2.40 16.25 15.66
N GLU A 19 -3.61 16.78 15.60
CA GLU A 19 -3.86 18.21 15.37
C GLU A 19 -3.74 19.05 16.66
N MET A 20 -3.62 18.40 17.83
CA MET A 20 -3.51 19.09 19.11
C MET A 20 -2.12 19.69 19.33
N ARG A 21 -2.08 20.89 19.92
CA ARG A 21 -0.80 21.52 20.28
C ARG A 21 -0.15 20.78 21.44
N LEU A 22 1.06 20.28 21.23
CA LEU A 22 1.88 19.67 22.28
C LEU A 22 2.57 20.73 23.16
N ALA A 23 2.36 20.63 24.47
CA ALA A 23 3.07 21.44 25.46
C ALA A 23 4.57 21.10 25.50
N GLY A 24 5.41 22.06 25.91
CA GLY A 24 6.88 21.88 25.98
C GLY A 24 7.30 20.68 26.84
N ALA A 25 6.75 20.58 28.05
CA ALA A 25 7.00 19.46 28.97
C ALA A 25 6.58 18.10 28.39
N VAL A 26 5.51 18.05 27.59
CA VAL A 26 5.10 16.81 26.90
C VAL A 26 6.14 16.42 25.87
N LYS A 27 6.69 17.37 25.10
CA LYS A 27 7.76 17.08 24.13
C LYS A 27 9.02 16.57 24.81
N GLU A 28 9.38 17.10 25.98
CA GLU A 28 10.50 16.62 26.79
C GLU A 28 10.27 15.19 27.30
N GLN A 29 9.07 14.89 27.79
CA GLN A 29 8.70 13.54 28.19
C GLN A 29 8.74 12.57 27.01
N LEU A 30 8.22 12.96 25.84
CA LEU A 30 8.26 12.14 24.62
C LEU A 30 9.69 11.81 24.17
N VAL A 31 10.65 12.76 24.27
CA VAL A 31 12.06 12.46 23.99
C VAL A 31 12.56 11.31 24.88
N THR A 32 12.24 11.35 26.17
CA THR A 32 12.66 10.32 27.12
C THR A 32 12.03 8.98 26.76
N LEU A 33 10.71 8.94 26.58
CA LEU A 33 9.97 7.72 26.27
C LEU A 33 10.45 7.05 24.97
N VAL A 34 10.73 7.82 23.92
CA VAL A 34 11.22 7.27 22.65
C VAL A 34 12.66 6.74 22.77
N CYS A 35 13.50 7.37 23.59
CA CYS A 35 14.85 6.86 23.86
C CYS A 35 14.81 5.56 24.68
N ASP A 36 13.94 5.50 25.69
CA ASP A 36 13.74 4.29 26.51
C ASP A 36 13.19 3.14 25.67
N GLU A 37 12.25 3.43 24.77
CA GLU A 37 11.72 2.44 23.83
C GLU A 37 12.80 1.92 22.87
N LEU A 38 13.68 2.79 22.36
CA LEU A 38 14.80 2.36 21.53
C LEU A 38 15.77 1.46 22.32
N ALA A 39 16.05 1.81 23.58
CA ALA A 39 16.91 1.00 24.44
C ALA A 39 16.31 -0.38 24.74
N ARG A 40 14.97 -0.48 24.81
CA ARG A 40 14.24 -1.75 24.94
C ARG A 40 14.27 -2.56 23.63
N TYR A 41 14.08 -1.89 22.49
CA TYR A 41 13.86 -2.55 21.19
C TYR A 41 15.15 -3.01 20.49
N VAL A 42 16.26 -2.28 20.63
CA VAL A 42 17.54 -2.63 19.96
C VAL A 42 18.03 -4.05 20.32
N PRO A 43 18.01 -4.50 21.59
CA PRO A 43 18.38 -5.87 21.94
C PRO A 43 17.49 -6.93 21.27
N GLU A 44 16.19 -6.67 21.14
CA GLU A 44 15.26 -7.57 20.46
C GLU A 44 15.60 -7.69 18.96
N MET A 45 15.91 -6.55 18.32
CA MET A 45 16.33 -6.49 16.92
C MET A 45 17.69 -7.16 16.68
N GLU A 46 18.64 -7.00 17.60
CA GLU A 46 19.95 -7.64 17.55
C GLU A 46 19.83 -9.16 17.67
N ALA A 47 19.05 -9.64 18.63
CA ALA A 47 18.78 -11.06 18.80
C ALA A 47 18.15 -11.69 17.54
N ALA A 48 17.16 -11.02 16.95
CA ALA A 48 16.52 -11.49 15.74
C ALA A 48 17.44 -11.41 14.49
N THR A 49 18.32 -10.41 14.41
CA THR A 49 19.38 -10.34 13.39
C THR A 49 20.32 -11.55 13.48
N LEU A 50 20.83 -11.84 14.68
CA LEU A 50 21.76 -12.96 14.92
C LEU A 50 21.09 -14.33 14.81
N GLN A 51 19.78 -14.42 15.04
CA GLN A 51 19.02 -15.64 14.81
C GLN A 51 18.98 -16.02 13.32
N GLN A 52 18.93 -15.03 12.43
CA GLN A 52 18.93 -15.24 10.98
C GLN A 52 20.33 -15.50 10.44
N ASP A 53 21.30 -14.71 10.90
CA ASP A 53 22.71 -14.82 10.52
C ASP A 53 23.60 -14.64 11.76
N PRO A 54 24.06 -15.75 12.38
CA PRO A 54 24.88 -15.70 13.58
C PRO A 54 26.22 -14.96 13.43
N GLU A 55 26.72 -14.79 12.20
CA GLU A 55 27.99 -14.10 11.94
C GLU A 55 27.80 -12.62 11.55
N ARG A 56 26.55 -12.14 11.50
CA ARG A 56 26.22 -10.75 11.11
C ARG A 56 26.83 -9.75 12.10
N LYS A 57 27.58 -8.78 11.56
CA LYS A 57 28.25 -7.71 12.34
C LYS A 57 27.52 -6.37 12.36
N THR A 58 26.43 -6.27 11.61
CA THR A 58 25.63 -5.05 11.46
C THR A 58 24.20 -5.35 11.87
N LEU A 59 23.64 -4.55 12.79
CA LEU A 59 22.23 -4.63 13.15
C LEU A 59 21.38 -4.47 11.90
N ASP A 60 20.45 -5.41 11.68
CA ASP A 60 19.59 -5.44 10.50
C ASP A 60 18.12 -5.31 10.90
N ASP A 61 17.23 -5.19 9.91
CA ASP A 61 15.79 -5.33 10.11
C ASP A 61 15.36 -6.77 9.76
N PRO A 62 15.29 -7.68 10.74
CA PRO A 62 15.03 -9.10 10.50
C PRO A 62 13.62 -9.36 9.94
N TYR A 63 12.71 -8.38 10.04
CA TYR A 63 11.32 -8.57 9.63
C TYR A 63 11.04 -8.04 8.22
N ARG A 64 12.02 -7.41 7.56
CA ARG A 64 11.79 -6.68 6.30
C ARG A 64 12.57 -7.30 5.15
N THR A 65 11.87 -7.88 4.18
CA THR A 65 12.44 -8.38 2.92
C THR A 65 12.57 -7.23 1.93
N ARG A 66 13.65 -6.46 2.01
CA ARG A 66 13.94 -5.35 1.09
C ARG A 66 15.18 -5.55 0.25
N LEU A 67 15.31 -4.74 -0.79
CA LEU A 67 16.59 -4.60 -1.48
C LEU A 67 17.66 -4.12 -0.50
N ASN A 68 18.86 -4.69 -0.63
CA ASN A 68 19.94 -4.45 0.30
C ASN A 68 20.42 -3.00 0.22
N TYR A 69 20.39 -2.31 1.37
CA TYR A 69 20.75 -0.90 1.46
C TYR A 69 22.16 -0.58 0.92
N ASN A 70 23.18 -1.32 1.35
CA ASN A 70 24.56 -1.06 0.94
C ASN A 70 24.73 -1.28 -0.55
N ARG A 71 24.13 -2.35 -1.08
CA ARG A 71 24.20 -2.64 -2.51
C ARG A 71 23.50 -1.59 -3.35
N THR A 72 22.30 -1.16 -2.95
CA THR A 72 21.58 -0.08 -3.64
C THR A 72 22.37 1.23 -3.57
N ARG A 73 22.99 1.54 -2.43
CA ARG A 73 23.83 2.73 -2.29
C ARG A 73 25.02 2.73 -3.24
N GLU A 74 25.75 1.62 -3.35
CA GLU A 74 26.87 1.46 -4.29
C GLU A 74 26.41 1.68 -5.74
N LEU A 75 25.32 1.02 -6.16
CA LEU A 75 24.77 1.19 -7.51
C LEU A 75 24.34 2.63 -7.81
N MET A 76 23.81 3.33 -6.82
CA MET A 76 23.47 4.75 -6.96
C MET A 76 24.73 5.62 -7.05
N ILE A 77 25.78 5.32 -6.29
CA ILE A 77 27.08 6.02 -6.36
C ILE A 77 27.69 5.86 -7.76
N ASP A 78 27.62 4.67 -8.33
CA ASP A 78 28.13 4.40 -9.68
C ASP A 78 27.33 5.12 -10.78
N SER A 79 26.12 5.63 -10.47
CA SER A 79 25.21 6.25 -11.43
C SER A 79 25.15 7.78 -11.34
N ILE A 80 25.76 8.40 -10.32
CA ILE A 80 25.80 9.86 -10.14
C ILE A 80 27.03 10.45 -10.82
N ASP A 81 26.86 11.61 -11.46
CA ASP A 81 27.95 12.32 -12.18
C ASP A 81 28.28 13.67 -11.52
N ALA A 82 27.27 14.53 -11.35
CA ALA A 82 27.46 15.88 -10.81
C ALA A 82 27.66 15.97 -9.29
N VAL A 83 27.44 14.87 -8.54
CA VAL A 83 27.55 14.83 -7.07
C VAL A 83 28.45 13.69 -6.64
N GLU A 84 29.13 13.85 -5.50
CA GLU A 84 30.17 12.90 -5.06
C GLU A 84 29.66 11.80 -4.12
N SER A 85 28.42 11.90 -3.61
CA SER A 85 27.91 10.93 -2.63
C SER A 85 26.39 10.80 -2.58
N VAL A 86 25.92 9.65 -2.09
CA VAL A 86 24.49 9.35 -1.89
C VAL A 86 24.19 9.31 -0.39
N GLY A 87 23.29 10.19 0.04
CA GLY A 87 22.79 10.27 1.42
C GLY A 87 21.80 9.16 1.77
N SER A 88 21.66 8.84 3.05
CA SER A 88 20.84 7.70 3.50
C SER A 88 19.36 7.80 3.14
N ALA A 89 18.78 9.01 3.21
CA ALA A 89 17.42 9.27 2.78
C ALA A 89 17.21 8.98 1.28
N ALA A 90 18.20 9.35 0.44
CA ALA A 90 18.13 9.08 -0.99
C ALA A 90 18.20 7.58 -1.30
N VAL A 91 19.05 6.82 -0.58
CA VAL A 91 19.11 5.36 -0.72
C VAL A 91 17.78 4.72 -0.34
N GLN A 92 17.18 5.12 0.78
CA GLN A 92 15.87 4.58 1.21
C GLN A 92 14.76 4.90 0.21
N ALA A 93 14.75 6.11 -0.35
CA ALA A 93 13.83 6.47 -1.42
C ALA A 93 14.07 5.64 -2.70
N GLY A 94 15.33 5.43 -3.08
CA GLY A 94 15.72 4.60 -4.21
C GLY A 94 15.27 3.15 -4.05
N ILE A 95 15.49 2.54 -2.88
CA ILE A 95 15.00 1.19 -2.56
C ILE A 95 13.48 1.13 -2.74
N SER A 96 12.73 2.06 -2.14
CA SER A 96 11.27 2.09 -2.26
C SER A 96 10.82 2.21 -3.71
N HIS A 97 11.48 3.05 -4.52
CA HIS A 97 11.17 3.24 -5.92
C HIS A 97 11.42 1.96 -6.74
N VAL A 98 12.58 1.33 -6.57
CA VAL A 98 12.94 0.11 -7.31
C VAL A 98 12.04 -1.07 -6.90
N GLU A 99 11.70 -1.20 -5.62
CA GLU A 99 10.74 -2.22 -5.15
C GLU A 99 9.35 -2.02 -5.76
N GLN A 100 8.88 -0.78 -5.85
CA GLN A 100 7.62 -0.46 -6.51
C GLN A 100 7.68 -0.82 -8.01
N HIS A 101 8.78 -0.49 -8.68
CA HIS A 101 8.98 -0.83 -10.09
C HIS A 101 9.01 -2.35 -10.31
N LEU A 102 9.76 -3.08 -9.48
CA LEU A 102 9.81 -4.55 -9.51
C LEU A 102 8.42 -5.16 -9.29
N SER A 103 7.66 -4.65 -8.33
CA SER A 103 6.27 -5.07 -8.06
C SER A 103 5.39 -4.92 -9.29
N THR A 104 5.47 -3.76 -9.98
CA THR A 104 4.74 -3.51 -11.22
C THR A 104 5.12 -4.50 -12.31
N ILE A 105 6.42 -4.73 -12.54
CA ILE A 105 6.91 -5.68 -13.56
C ILE A 105 6.37 -7.09 -13.29
N ILE A 106 6.51 -7.58 -12.06
CA ILE A 106 6.12 -8.94 -11.69
C ILE A 106 4.60 -9.13 -11.84
N LYS A 107 3.79 -8.15 -11.44
CA LYS A 107 2.32 -8.22 -11.63
C LYS A 107 1.91 -8.32 -13.09
N HIS A 108 2.55 -7.55 -13.98
CA HIS A 108 2.26 -7.63 -15.42
C HIS A 108 2.69 -9.00 -15.99
N ALA A 109 3.84 -9.52 -15.55
CA ALA A 109 4.32 -10.83 -15.96
C ALA A 109 3.45 -11.97 -15.41
N GLU A 110 2.87 -11.80 -14.22
CA GLU A 110 1.89 -12.70 -13.62
C GLU A 110 0.61 -12.76 -14.45
N VAL A 111 0.03 -11.60 -14.81
CA VAL A 111 -1.15 -11.53 -15.69
C VAL A 111 -0.90 -12.23 -17.03
N ALA A 112 0.30 -12.07 -17.61
CA ALA A 112 0.67 -12.77 -18.84
C ALA A 112 0.79 -14.30 -18.62
N ALA A 113 1.34 -14.75 -17.49
CA ALA A 113 1.41 -16.17 -17.13
C ALA A 113 0.02 -16.80 -16.87
N GLU A 114 -0.90 -16.04 -16.25
CA GLU A 114 -2.28 -16.47 -16.02
C GLU A 114 -3.05 -16.65 -17.33
N LYS A 115 -2.85 -15.77 -18.31
CA LYS A 115 -3.42 -15.92 -19.66
C LYS A 115 -2.95 -17.23 -20.33
N ASP A 116 -1.70 -17.60 -20.11
CA ASP A 116 -1.11 -18.87 -20.53
C ASP A 116 -1.55 -20.07 -19.67
N ARG A 117 -2.31 -19.84 -18.59
CA ARG A 117 -2.77 -20.85 -17.60
C ARG A 117 -1.63 -21.65 -16.98
N VAL A 118 -0.51 -21.01 -16.72
CA VAL A 118 0.64 -21.63 -16.07
C VAL A 118 0.94 -20.99 -14.73
N ALA A 119 1.27 -21.81 -13.74
CA ALA A 119 1.63 -21.36 -12.39
C ALA A 119 3.11 -20.93 -12.28
N THR A 120 3.75 -20.54 -13.39
CA THR A 120 5.18 -20.17 -13.41
C THR A 120 5.41 -19.06 -14.41
N ILE A 121 5.95 -17.92 -13.94
CA ILE A 121 6.39 -16.82 -14.79
C ILE A 121 7.64 -17.26 -15.56
N LYS A 122 7.61 -17.15 -16.89
CA LYS A 122 8.68 -17.53 -17.82
C LYS A 122 9.22 -16.28 -18.52
N PRO A 123 10.41 -16.32 -19.13
CA PRO A 123 10.98 -15.17 -19.84
C PRO A 123 10.01 -14.46 -20.79
N ARG A 124 9.26 -15.24 -21.59
CA ARG A 124 8.22 -14.70 -22.49
C ARG A 124 7.13 -13.87 -21.81
N HIS A 125 6.75 -14.18 -20.57
CA HIS A 125 5.73 -13.40 -19.85
C HIS A 125 6.32 -12.07 -19.36
N LEU A 126 7.60 -12.07 -18.99
CA LEU A 126 8.33 -10.85 -18.67
C LEU A 126 8.51 -9.97 -19.90
N GLU A 127 8.82 -10.55 -21.06
CA GLU A 127 8.89 -9.82 -22.33
C GLU A 127 7.55 -9.13 -22.66
N ILE A 128 6.43 -9.85 -22.53
CA ILE A 128 5.08 -9.29 -22.71
C ILE A 128 4.82 -8.14 -21.73
N ALA A 129 5.22 -8.30 -20.46
CA ALA A 129 5.08 -7.28 -19.44
C ALA A 129 5.88 -6.01 -19.80
N LEU A 130 7.14 -6.17 -20.21
CA LEU A 130 8.01 -5.06 -20.59
C LEU A 130 7.50 -4.32 -21.83
N SER A 131 7.05 -5.05 -22.85
CA SER A 131 6.44 -4.44 -24.04
C SER A 131 5.14 -3.68 -23.72
N GLY A 132 4.28 -4.23 -22.84
CA GLY A 132 3.06 -3.56 -22.39
C GLY A 132 3.31 -2.30 -21.54
N MET A 133 4.51 -2.16 -20.97
CA MET A 133 4.93 -0.99 -20.20
C MET A 133 5.76 0.01 -21.02
N ASN A 134 5.92 -0.18 -22.35
CA ASN A 134 6.83 0.57 -23.22
C ASN A 134 8.30 0.57 -22.74
N LEU A 135 8.73 -0.45 -21.99
CA LEU A 135 10.10 -0.55 -21.46
C LEU A 135 11.11 -1.12 -22.48
N THR A 136 10.69 -1.43 -23.71
CA THR A 136 11.51 -2.08 -24.74
C THR A 136 11.72 -1.27 -26.02
N SER A 137 11.23 -0.03 -26.13
CA SER A 137 11.48 0.79 -27.33
C SER A 137 12.52 1.87 -27.06
N GLU A 138 13.76 1.61 -27.46
CA GLU A 138 14.63 2.69 -27.96
C GLU A 138 14.05 3.16 -29.30
N GLY A 139 13.40 4.32 -29.29
CA GLY A 139 13.01 5.09 -30.49
C GLY A 139 11.88 4.51 -31.33
N ASP A 140 10.68 5.06 -31.19
CA ASP A 140 9.97 5.70 -32.31
C ASP A 140 8.70 6.39 -31.78
N ASP A 141 8.57 7.66 -32.15
CA ASP A 141 7.29 8.37 -32.18
C ASP A 141 6.45 7.72 -33.29
N GLU A 142 5.29 7.13 -32.98
CA GLU A 142 4.10 7.19 -33.83
C GLU A 142 2.84 6.62 -33.13
N ASP A 143 1.80 7.44 -33.17
CA ASP A 143 0.36 7.19 -33.02
C ASP A 143 -0.19 6.38 -31.83
N GLN A 144 -0.78 7.15 -30.92
CA GLN A 144 -1.67 6.72 -29.84
C GLN A 144 -2.95 6.11 -30.40
N GLU A 145 -3.03 4.78 -30.44
CA GLU A 145 -4.31 4.08 -30.26
C GLU A 145 -4.50 3.81 -28.76
N GLU A 146 -5.53 4.44 -28.16
CA GLU A 146 -6.00 4.15 -26.81
C GLU A 146 -6.48 2.68 -26.73
N VAL A 147 -5.55 1.76 -26.52
CA VAL A 147 -5.88 0.43 -26.05
C VAL A 147 -6.24 0.59 -24.57
N ALA A 148 -7.53 0.50 -24.28
CA ALA A 148 -8.12 0.55 -22.96
C ALA A 148 -7.25 -0.20 -21.95
N GLN A 149 -6.48 0.56 -21.17
CA GLN A 149 -5.77 0.07 -20.01
C GLN A 149 -6.85 -0.43 -19.05
N THR A 150 -6.93 -1.74 -18.86
CA THR A 150 -7.47 -2.28 -17.61
C THR A 150 -6.48 -1.90 -16.53
N GLU A 151 -6.58 -0.66 -16.04
CA GLU A 151 -5.88 -0.19 -14.86
C GLU A 151 -6.34 -1.05 -13.69
N ASP A 152 -5.54 -2.05 -13.33
CA ASP A 152 -5.60 -2.59 -11.99
C ASP A 152 -4.98 -1.52 -11.08
N PHE A 153 -5.80 -0.52 -10.73
CA PHE A 153 -5.44 0.50 -9.76
C PHE A 153 -5.19 -0.24 -8.44
N VAL A 154 -3.92 -0.31 -8.04
CA VAL A 154 -3.54 -0.87 -6.74
C VAL A 154 -3.35 0.34 -5.83
N VAL A 155 -4.20 0.45 -4.80
CA VAL A 155 -3.98 1.42 -3.73
C VAL A 155 -2.60 1.10 -3.16
N SER A 156 -1.64 1.98 -3.47
CA SER A 156 -0.26 1.85 -3.03
C SER A 156 -0.25 1.69 -1.51
N GLN A 157 0.58 0.80 -1.00
CA GLN A 157 0.80 0.48 0.42
C GLN A 157 1.35 1.66 1.26
N GLY A 158 1.09 2.91 0.85
CA GLY A 158 1.38 4.11 1.61
C GLY A 158 0.25 5.11 1.45
N GLY A 159 -0.87 4.89 2.14
CA GLY A 159 -1.87 5.94 2.44
C GLY A 159 -2.37 6.75 1.26
N GLY A 160 -2.49 6.16 0.07
CA GLY A 160 -3.08 6.84 -1.10
C GLY A 160 -4.57 7.02 -0.86
N ILE A 161 -4.98 8.24 -0.52
CA ILE A 161 -6.38 8.60 -0.28
C ILE A 161 -7.21 8.21 -1.51
N LEU A 162 -8.21 7.37 -1.31
CA LEU A 162 -9.20 7.01 -2.33
C LEU A 162 -9.98 8.29 -2.67
N THR A 163 -9.67 8.89 -3.83
CA THR A 163 -10.33 10.13 -4.27
C THR A 163 -11.63 9.83 -5.01
N GLU A 164 -12.60 10.74 -4.92
CA GLU A 164 -13.87 10.67 -5.67
C GLU A 164 -13.65 10.48 -7.18
N SER A 165 -12.59 11.09 -7.74
CA SER A 165 -12.19 10.94 -9.14
C SER A 165 -11.74 9.53 -9.50
N SER A 166 -10.97 8.87 -8.64
CA SER A 166 -10.51 7.49 -8.84
C SER A 166 -11.69 6.51 -8.81
N LEU A 167 -12.68 6.80 -7.97
CA LEU A 167 -13.89 5.99 -7.86
C LEU A 167 -14.87 6.18 -9.00
N LEU A 168 -15.02 7.40 -9.50
CA LEU A 168 -15.79 7.68 -10.71
C LEU A 168 -15.25 6.90 -11.90
N SER A 169 -13.91 6.80 -12.02
CA SER A 169 -13.26 5.99 -13.05
C SER A 169 -13.57 4.49 -12.88
N LEU A 170 -13.48 3.98 -11.65
CA LEU A 170 -13.75 2.57 -11.34
C LEU A 170 -15.24 2.19 -11.50
N ALA A 171 -16.15 3.08 -11.14
CA ALA A 171 -17.59 2.92 -11.33
C ALA A 171 -17.96 2.82 -12.81
N LYS A 172 -17.36 3.66 -13.66
CA LYS A 172 -17.58 3.61 -15.11
C LYS A 172 -17.12 2.30 -15.74
N THR A 173 -15.99 1.76 -15.30
CA THR A 173 -15.40 0.54 -15.85
C THR A 173 -16.07 -0.74 -15.34
N HIS A 174 -16.50 -0.79 -14.07
CA HIS A 174 -16.98 -2.01 -13.45
C HIS A 174 -18.51 -2.12 -13.27
N ALA A 175 -19.24 -1.02 -13.01
CA ALA A 175 -20.69 -1.10 -12.80
C ALA A 175 -21.48 -1.33 -14.10
N LYS A 176 -20.88 -1.02 -15.26
CA LYS A 176 -21.53 -1.02 -16.59
C LYS A 176 -22.86 -0.25 -16.63
N MET A 177 -23.06 0.67 -15.69
CA MET A 177 -24.22 1.56 -15.60
C MET A 177 -23.85 2.86 -14.89
N PRO A 178 -24.55 3.98 -15.16
CA PRO A 178 -24.26 5.25 -14.52
C PRO A 178 -24.42 5.18 -13.00
N VAL A 179 -23.57 5.93 -12.27
CA VAL A 179 -23.61 6.05 -10.80
C VAL A 179 -23.76 7.53 -10.45
N THR A 180 -24.65 7.86 -9.51
CA THR A 180 -24.82 9.25 -9.04
C THR A 180 -23.64 9.68 -8.16
N LYS A 181 -23.37 10.98 -8.11
CA LYS A 181 -22.32 11.52 -7.22
C LYS A 181 -22.61 11.20 -5.74
N ASP A 182 -23.88 11.32 -5.36
CA ASP A 182 -24.32 11.02 -4.00
C ASP A 182 -24.07 9.54 -3.64
N ALA A 183 -24.30 8.60 -4.57
CA ALA A 183 -23.99 7.19 -4.37
C ALA A 183 -22.48 6.92 -4.24
N ILE A 184 -21.62 7.71 -4.88
CA ILE A 184 -20.17 7.60 -4.74
C ILE A 184 -19.71 8.14 -3.38
N GLY A 185 -20.31 9.23 -2.92
CA GLY A 185 -20.12 9.75 -1.56
C GLY A 185 -20.47 8.70 -0.51
N GLU A 186 -21.66 8.09 -0.62
CA GLU A 186 -22.11 7.02 0.28
C GLU A 186 -21.16 5.81 0.26
N LEU A 187 -20.69 5.40 -0.93
CA LEU A 187 -19.77 4.29 -1.08
C LEU A 187 -18.40 4.57 -0.42
N LEU A 188 -17.94 5.82 -0.46
CA LEU A 188 -16.73 6.27 0.25
C LEU A 188 -16.91 6.25 1.77
N GLU A 189 -18.02 6.78 2.27
CA GLU A 189 -18.33 6.78 3.69
C GLU A 189 -18.43 5.34 4.21
N THR A 190 -19.10 4.46 3.47
CA THR A 190 -19.18 3.02 3.78
C THR A 190 -17.80 2.38 3.80
N TYR A 191 -16.93 2.69 2.82
CA TYR A 191 -15.56 2.17 2.77
C TYR A 191 -14.77 2.56 4.04
N TYR A 192 -14.80 3.83 4.45
CA TYR A 192 -14.07 4.28 5.63
C TYR A 192 -14.62 3.66 6.92
N MET A 193 -15.94 3.56 7.07
CA MET A 193 -16.57 2.88 8.21
C MET A 193 -16.12 1.41 8.33
N VAL A 194 -16.08 0.68 7.21
CA VAL A 194 -15.66 -0.72 7.16
C VAL A 194 -14.19 -0.88 7.52
N VAL A 195 -13.33 0.03 7.06
CA VAL A 195 -11.90 0.05 7.43
C VAL A 195 -11.74 0.25 8.94
N GLU A 196 -12.41 1.25 9.51
CA GLU A 196 -12.36 1.52 10.96
C GLU A 196 -12.80 0.31 11.78
N GLN A 197 -13.87 -0.37 11.36
CA GLN A 197 -14.37 -1.57 12.02
C GLN A 197 -13.35 -2.72 11.97
N LEU A 198 -12.75 -2.98 10.80
CA LEU A 198 -11.74 -4.03 10.66
C LEU A 198 -10.47 -3.72 11.43
N GLU A 199 -10.02 -2.47 11.48
CA GLU A 199 -8.88 -2.06 12.33
C GLU A 199 -9.17 -2.32 13.81
N ALA A 200 -10.37 -1.97 14.27
CA ALA A 200 -10.80 -2.23 15.65
C ALA A 200 -10.82 -3.74 15.96
N ASP A 201 -11.35 -4.56 15.05
CA ASP A 201 -11.41 -6.01 15.20
C ASP A 201 -10.01 -6.65 15.18
N ILE A 202 -9.12 -6.22 14.29
CA ILE A 202 -7.72 -6.67 14.24
C ILE A 202 -7.03 -6.34 15.55
N ARG A 203 -7.15 -5.08 16.03
CA ARG A 203 -6.53 -4.63 17.29
C ARG A 203 -7.04 -5.44 18.49
N LYS A 204 -8.36 -5.65 18.57
CA LYS A 204 -9.00 -6.43 19.63
C LYS A 204 -8.53 -7.88 19.64
N ASN A 205 -8.44 -8.53 18.49
CA ASN A 205 -8.04 -9.94 18.43
C ASN A 205 -6.52 -10.13 18.57
N ALA A 206 -5.69 -9.18 18.14
CA ALA A 206 -4.24 -9.20 18.31
C ALA A 206 -3.80 -8.98 19.77
N GLN A 207 -4.44 -8.04 20.48
CA GLN A 207 -4.00 -7.63 21.83
C GLN A 207 -4.51 -8.55 22.94
N PHE A 208 -5.68 -9.19 22.75
CA PHE A 208 -6.36 -9.93 23.81
C PHE A 208 -6.37 -11.46 23.61
N GLY A 209 -5.54 -11.98 22.69
CA GLY A 209 -5.47 -13.43 22.43
C GLY A 209 -6.79 -13.98 21.89
N GLY A 210 -7.45 -13.22 21.00
CA GLY A 210 -8.72 -13.58 20.39
C GLY A 210 -8.64 -14.82 19.50
N ASN A 211 -9.79 -15.22 18.93
CA ASN A 211 -9.85 -16.38 18.05
C ASN A 211 -8.95 -16.15 16.81
N PRO A 212 -7.91 -16.97 16.58
CA PRO A 212 -6.98 -16.78 15.48
C PRO A 212 -7.64 -16.87 14.10
N VAL A 213 -8.77 -17.58 13.98
CA VAL A 213 -9.55 -17.64 12.74
C VAL A 213 -10.14 -16.26 12.40
N HIS A 214 -10.76 -15.60 13.38
CA HIS A 214 -11.32 -14.25 13.20
C HIS A 214 -10.23 -13.22 12.89
N PHE A 215 -9.05 -13.36 13.49
CA PHE A 215 -7.91 -12.50 13.16
C PHE A 215 -7.46 -12.64 11.70
N ILE A 216 -7.31 -13.88 11.21
CA ILE A 216 -6.92 -14.16 9.82
C ILE A 216 -8.02 -13.66 8.86
N GLU A 217 -9.29 -13.85 9.19
CA GLU A 217 -10.42 -13.33 8.40
C GLU A 217 -10.40 -11.80 8.30
N SER A 218 -10.21 -11.09 9.41
CA SER A 218 -10.15 -9.62 9.40
C SER A 218 -8.95 -9.10 8.60
N ILE A 219 -7.79 -9.77 8.68
CA ILE A 219 -6.62 -9.43 7.85
C ILE A 219 -6.89 -9.71 6.37
N SER A 220 -7.55 -10.81 6.03
CA SER A 220 -7.93 -11.13 4.65
C SER A 220 -8.91 -10.10 4.10
N LYS A 221 -9.92 -9.69 4.89
CA LYS A 221 -10.88 -8.64 4.52
C LYS A 221 -10.19 -7.29 4.34
N MET A 222 -9.25 -6.94 5.22
CA MET A 222 -8.43 -5.73 5.10
C MET A 222 -7.60 -5.73 3.81
N LYS A 223 -6.99 -6.88 3.46
CA LYS A 223 -6.26 -7.04 2.20
C LYS A 223 -7.19 -6.85 0.99
N THR A 224 -8.41 -7.38 1.06
CA THR A 224 -9.42 -7.22 0.02
C THR A 224 -9.92 -5.77 -0.12
N LEU A 225 -9.94 -4.97 0.94
CA LEU A 225 -10.23 -3.52 0.88
C LEU A 225 -9.07 -2.71 0.30
N MET A 226 -7.83 -3.07 0.66
CA MET A 226 -6.63 -2.42 0.12
C MET A 226 -6.43 -2.71 -1.37
N SER A 227 -6.87 -3.87 -1.85
CA SER A 227 -7.10 -4.07 -3.28
C SER A 227 -8.44 -3.42 -3.63
N LEU A 228 -8.63 -2.79 -4.79
CA LEU A 228 -9.96 -2.27 -5.14
C LEU A 228 -11.03 -3.36 -5.35
N GLY A 229 -10.73 -4.62 -5.07
CA GLY A 229 -11.65 -5.75 -5.12
C GLY A 229 -12.94 -5.51 -4.35
N TRP A 230 -12.87 -4.88 -3.16
CA TRP A 230 -14.06 -4.55 -2.38
C TRP A 230 -14.95 -3.52 -3.10
N MET A 231 -14.38 -2.41 -3.58
CA MET A 231 -15.14 -1.39 -4.33
C MET A 231 -15.75 -1.97 -5.61
N ARG A 232 -15.01 -2.83 -6.32
CA ARG A 232 -15.50 -3.52 -7.52
C ARG A 232 -16.67 -4.44 -7.21
N SER A 233 -16.60 -5.21 -6.12
CA SER A 233 -17.68 -6.10 -5.69
C SER A 233 -18.94 -5.32 -5.32
N MET A 234 -18.78 -4.28 -4.50
CA MET A 234 -19.88 -3.40 -4.08
C MET A 234 -20.58 -2.74 -5.27
N LEU A 235 -19.82 -2.20 -6.23
CA LEU A 235 -20.39 -1.59 -7.43
C LEU A 235 -21.09 -2.60 -8.34
N THR A 236 -20.60 -3.85 -8.39
CA THR A 236 -21.25 -4.92 -9.17
C THR A 236 -22.56 -5.33 -8.53
N ARG A 237 -22.58 -5.56 -7.21
CA ARG A 237 -23.79 -5.92 -6.45
C ARG A 237 -24.83 -4.78 -6.47
N ALA A 238 -24.38 -3.53 -6.33
CA ALA A 238 -25.24 -2.36 -6.46
C ALA A 238 -25.85 -2.25 -7.86
N ALA A 239 -25.07 -2.57 -8.91
CA ALA A 239 -25.56 -2.60 -10.28
C ALA A 239 -26.61 -3.70 -10.50
N GLU A 240 -26.38 -4.89 -9.94
CA GLU A 240 -27.33 -6.01 -10.00
C GLU A 240 -28.63 -5.66 -9.27
N ASN A 241 -28.55 -5.17 -8.04
CA ASN A 241 -29.70 -4.73 -7.26
C ASN A 241 -30.50 -3.62 -7.98
N ALA A 242 -29.81 -2.65 -8.57
CA ALA A 242 -30.43 -1.59 -9.37
C ALA A 242 -31.21 -2.17 -10.55
N ARG A 243 -30.62 -3.12 -11.30
CA ARG A 243 -31.25 -3.75 -12.46
C ARG A 243 -32.47 -4.58 -12.09
N GLU A 244 -32.38 -5.38 -11.03
CA GLU A 244 -33.49 -6.21 -10.53
C GLU A 244 -34.70 -5.35 -10.15
N ARG A 245 -34.45 -4.15 -9.63
CA ARG A 245 -35.49 -3.19 -9.24
C ARG A 245 -35.88 -2.22 -10.37
N GLY A 246 -35.34 -2.39 -11.57
CA GLY A 246 -35.68 -1.60 -12.76
C GLY A 246 -35.05 -0.20 -12.84
N TYR A 247 -34.04 0.09 -12.02
CA TYR A 247 -33.32 1.37 -12.06
C TYR A 247 -32.34 1.41 -13.24
N LYS A 248 -32.19 2.59 -13.85
CA LYS A 248 -31.26 2.83 -14.97
C LYS A 248 -29.86 3.28 -14.52
N ARG A 249 -29.68 3.54 -13.23
CA ARG A 249 -28.45 4.03 -12.60
C ARG A 249 -28.38 3.57 -11.14
N ILE A 250 -27.18 3.55 -10.57
CA ILE A 250 -26.97 3.29 -9.14
C ILE A 250 -27.17 4.62 -8.41
N ASP A 251 -28.08 4.62 -7.43
CA ASP A 251 -28.31 5.73 -6.50
C ASP A 251 -27.95 5.29 -5.06
N VAL A 252 -27.98 6.22 -4.10
CA VAL A 252 -27.59 5.98 -2.69
C VAL A 252 -28.28 4.73 -2.11
N GLU A 253 -29.56 4.55 -2.40
CA GLU A 253 -30.37 3.42 -1.92
C GLU A 253 -29.80 2.05 -2.28
N GLN A 254 -29.10 1.93 -3.41
CA GLN A 254 -28.50 0.67 -3.87
C GLN A 254 -27.14 0.39 -3.23
N ILE A 255 -26.56 1.36 -2.50
CA ILE A 255 -25.33 1.19 -1.72
C ILE A 255 -25.69 0.86 -0.27
N VAL A 256 -26.59 1.63 0.37
CA VAL A 256 -26.93 1.51 1.80
C VAL A 256 -27.51 0.15 2.17
N HIS A 257 -28.21 -0.51 1.24
CA HIS A 257 -28.85 -1.80 1.50
C HIS A 257 -27.94 -3.01 1.28
N LEU A 258 -26.69 -2.81 0.86
CA LEU A 258 -25.74 -3.91 0.68
C LEU A 258 -25.03 -4.20 2.00
N ASP A 259 -24.94 -5.50 2.34
CA ASP A 259 -24.00 -5.92 3.37
C ASP A 259 -22.57 -5.75 2.83
N PRO A 260 -21.72 -4.95 3.47
CA PRO A 260 -20.34 -4.72 3.04
C PRO A 260 -19.45 -5.97 3.09
N PHE A 261 -19.87 -7.08 3.70
CA PHE A 261 -19.06 -8.29 3.87
C PHE A 261 -19.62 -9.54 3.20
N GLU A 262 -20.76 -9.45 2.50
CA GLU A 262 -21.33 -10.52 1.66
C GLU A 262 -20.68 -10.64 0.28
#